data_AF-W4V4U4-F1
#
_entry.id   AF-W4V4U4-F1
#
_cell.length_a   1.000
_cell.length_b   1.000
_cell.length_c   1.000
_cell.angle_alpha   90.00
_cell.angle_beta   90.00
_cell.angle_gamma   90.00
#
_symmetry.space_group_name_H-M   'P 1'
#
loop_
_entity.id
_entity.type
_entity.pdbx_description
1 polymer ?
#
loop_
_entity_poly.entity_id
_entity_poly.type
_entity_poly.pdbx_seq_one_letter_code
_entity_poly.pdbx_strand_id
1 'polypeptide(L)'
;MGRLYIVGNEKTEDLEELRGKEIYTMGRGLTPDIVLRYILSGNGIDPEKDVTLTYVGEGTELASAFISGKCALAVIPEPILSNVMLKKQNTLILFDLQKEWIELNKGNFGYPQASLIIKNDIIEKNPQFVELFLKEYEKSINWLSENVQTAGEYSEELETGISKDAVVNGFERSNIKFVNSKDAKESVDDYLKILYEYSPEVIGGKLPDEDFYLEK
;
A
#
# COMPACT_ATOMS: atom_id res chain seq x y z
N MET A 1 4.59 4.16 -2.39
CA MET A 1 3.17 4.52 -2.65
C MET A 1 2.27 3.37 -2.20
N GLY A 2 0.95 3.47 -2.35
CA GLY A 2 0.01 2.41 -2.04
C GLY A 2 0.31 1.12 -2.80
N ARG A 3 0.16 -0.03 -2.14
CA ARG A 3 0.50 -1.37 -2.70
C ARG A 3 -0.55 -2.43 -2.36
N LEU A 4 -1.81 -2.03 -2.26
CA LEU A 4 -2.94 -2.90 -1.92
C LEU A 4 -3.77 -3.24 -3.15
N TYR A 5 -4.17 -4.50 -3.26
CA TYR A 5 -4.91 -5.03 -4.40
C TYR A 5 -6.09 -5.86 -3.94
N ILE A 6 -7.26 -5.70 -4.58
CA ILE A 6 -8.33 -6.70 -4.48
C ILE A 6 -8.01 -7.80 -5.49
N VAL A 7 -7.96 -9.03 -4.99
CA VAL A 7 -7.74 -10.23 -5.81
C VAL A 7 -8.92 -11.18 -5.73
N GLY A 8 -9.09 -11.98 -6.79
CA GLY A 8 -10.13 -12.99 -6.86
C GLY A 8 -9.81 -14.15 -7.79
N ASN A 9 -10.75 -15.08 -7.90
CA ASN A 9 -10.66 -16.26 -8.77
C ASN A 9 -11.50 -16.12 -10.05
N GLU A 10 -12.41 -15.16 -10.08
CA GLU A 10 -13.32 -14.88 -11.19
C GLU A 10 -13.14 -13.43 -11.62
N LYS A 11 -13.31 -13.17 -12.91
CA LYS A 11 -13.24 -11.81 -13.44
C LYS A 11 -14.39 -10.99 -12.83
N THR A 12 -14.10 -9.73 -12.52
CA THR A 12 -15.06 -8.73 -12.02
C THR A 12 -14.75 -7.46 -12.79
N GLU A 13 -15.72 -6.88 -13.49
CA GLU A 13 -15.44 -5.79 -14.44
C GLU A 13 -15.46 -4.41 -13.79
N ASP A 14 -16.25 -4.24 -12.74
CA ASP A 14 -16.34 -2.99 -11.97
C ASP A 14 -16.58 -3.25 -10.47
N LEU A 15 -16.43 -2.19 -9.66
CA LEU A 15 -16.62 -2.28 -8.21
C LEU A 15 -18.06 -2.61 -7.80
N GLU A 16 -19.06 -2.30 -8.63
CA GLU A 16 -20.48 -2.55 -8.31
C GLU A 16 -20.77 -4.06 -8.22
N GLU A 17 -20.08 -4.87 -9.00
CA GLU A 17 -20.11 -6.33 -8.87
C GLU A 17 -19.58 -6.85 -7.53
N LEU A 18 -18.98 -6.02 -6.66
CA LEU A 18 -18.62 -6.42 -5.30
C LEU A 18 -19.83 -6.48 -4.35
N ARG A 19 -20.97 -5.89 -4.71
CA ARG A 19 -22.18 -5.93 -3.88
C ARG A 19 -22.62 -7.36 -3.58
N GLY A 20 -22.96 -7.60 -2.32
CA GLY A 20 -23.33 -8.90 -1.76
C GLY A 20 -22.14 -9.87 -1.57
N LYS A 21 -20.91 -9.49 -1.95
CA LYS A 21 -19.74 -10.37 -1.82
C LYS A 21 -19.06 -10.22 -0.46
N GLU A 22 -18.37 -11.29 -0.05
CA GLU A 22 -17.49 -11.31 1.11
C GLU A 22 -16.06 -10.99 0.67
N ILE A 23 -15.43 -10.00 1.30
CA ILE A 23 -14.07 -9.56 1.01
C ILE A 23 -13.24 -9.76 2.27
N TYR A 24 -12.17 -10.56 2.16
CA TYR A 24 -11.23 -10.75 3.25
C TYR A 24 -10.20 -9.63 3.27
N THR A 25 -9.95 -9.05 4.43
CA THR A 25 -8.94 -8.00 4.64
C THR A 25 -8.26 -8.19 5.99
N MET A 26 -7.32 -7.31 6.32
CA MET A 26 -6.61 -7.30 7.59
C MET A 26 -6.52 -5.89 8.16
N GLY A 27 -6.17 -5.78 9.45
CA GLY A 27 -5.99 -4.48 10.09
C GLY A 27 -7.29 -3.67 10.16
N ARG A 28 -8.28 -4.19 10.89
CA ARG A 28 -9.54 -3.46 11.15
C ARG A 28 -9.23 -2.09 11.76
N GLY A 29 -9.79 -1.04 11.17
CA GLY A 29 -9.53 0.35 11.56
C GLY A 29 -8.13 0.85 11.20
N LEU A 30 -7.33 0.09 10.46
CA LEU A 30 -6.01 0.50 9.97
C LEU A 30 -6.04 0.74 8.46
N THR A 31 -4.91 1.14 7.89
CA THR A 31 -4.80 1.51 6.47
C THR A 31 -5.50 0.57 5.49
N PRO A 32 -5.33 -0.77 5.52
CA PRO A 32 -5.98 -1.62 4.51
C PRO A 32 -7.51 -1.58 4.58
N ASP A 33 -8.06 -1.50 5.79
CA ASP A 33 -9.50 -1.38 6.01
C ASP A 33 -10.01 0.01 5.61
N ILE A 34 -9.36 1.07 6.07
CA ILE A 34 -9.77 2.46 5.78
C ILE A 34 -9.74 2.72 4.27
N VAL A 35 -8.67 2.33 3.57
CA VAL A 35 -8.56 2.51 2.12
C VAL A 35 -9.66 1.74 1.37
N LEU A 36 -9.91 0.48 1.75
CA LEU A 36 -10.99 -0.31 1.14
C LEU A 36 -12.35 0.37 1.34
N ARG A 37 -12.67 0.74 2.58
CA ARG A 37 -13.95 1.39 2.92
C ARG A 37 -14.13 2.72 2.23
N TYR A 38 -13.07 3.52 2.13
CA TYR A 38 -13.07 4.79 1.43
C TYR A 38 -13.37 4.62 -0.06
N ILE A 39 -12.71 3.67 -0.72
CA ILE A 39 -12.94 3.37 -2.15
C ILE A 39 -14.36 2.84 -2.39
N LEU A 40 -14.84 1.92 -1.55
CA LEU A 40 -16.20 1.39 -1.66
C LEU A 40 -17.24 2.51 -1.48
N SER A 41 -17.12 3.30 -0.40
CA SER A 41 -18.07 4.37 -0.07
C SER A 41 -18.07 5.47 -1.14
N GLY A 42 -16.88 5.85 -1.63
CA GLY A 42 -16.73 6.84 -2.70
C GLY A 42 -17.34 6.41 -4.04
N ASN A 43 -17.48 5.11 -4.26
CA ASN A 43 -18.18 4.54 -5.41
C ASN A 43 -19.65 4.17 -5.10
N GLY A 44 -20.19 4.61 -3.96
CA GLY A 44 -21.60 4.40 -3.62
C GLY A 44 -21.93 3.03 -3.04
N ILE A 45 -20.93 2.23 -2.66
CA ILE A 45 -21.08 0.92 -2.03
C ILE A 45 -20.93 1.09 -0.52
N ASP A 46 -21.99 0.86 0.25
CA ASP A 46 -21.98 0.96 1.72
C ASP A 46 -21.23 -0.24 2.32
N PRO A 47 -20.05 -0.04 2.93
CA PRO A 47 -19.22 -1.14 3.45
C PRO A 47 -19.87 -1.91 4.60
N GLU A 48 -20.95 -1.38 5.21
CA GLU A 48 -21.68 -2.03 6.30
C GLU A 48 -22.94 -2.79 5.84
N LYS A 49 -23.42 -2.52 4.61
CA LYS A 49 -24.67 -3.12 4.11
C LYS A 49 -24.51 -3.89 2.81
N ASP A 50 -23.66 -3.37 1.93
CA ASP A 50 -23.55 -3.86 0.56
C ASP A 50 -22.46 -4.91 0.40
N VAL A 51 -21.57 -5.11 1.38
CA VAL A 51 -20.53 -6.16 1.36
C VAL A 51 -20.38 -6.78 2.74
N THR A 52 -19.73 -7.95 2.82
CA THR A 52 -19.27 -8.52 4.09
C THR A 52 -17.75 -8.39 4.19
N LEU A 53 -17.27 -7.61 5.17
CA LEU A 53 -15.83 -7.49 5.43
C LEU A 53 -15.40 -8.49 6.50
N THR A 54 -14.59 -9.47 6.11
CA THR A 54 -14.04 -10.49 7.02
C THR A 54 -12.57 -10.20 7.30
N TYR A 55 -12.22 -10.15 8.58
CA TYR A 55 -10.90 -9.71 9.03
C TYR A 55 -10.09 -10.89 9.55
N VAL A 56 -8.86 -11.02 9.08
CA VAL A 56 -7.88 -11.98 9.59
C VAL A 56 -6.77 -11.25 10.36
N GLY A 57 -6.00 -11.99 11.16
CA GLY A 57 -5.04 -11.42 12.09
C GLY A 57 -3.85 -10.76 11.38
N GLU A 58 -3.27 -11.44 10.39
CA GLU A 58 -2.07 -10.98 9.68
C GLU A 58 -2.06 -11.41 8.20
N GLY A 59 -1.18 -10.81 7.40
CA GLY A 59 -1.12 -11.03 5.96
C GLY A 59 -0.79 -12.47 5.53
N THR A 60 -0.06 -13.23 6.36
CA THR A 60 0.24 -14.65 6.12
C THR A 60 -0.99 -15.54 6.25
N GLU A 61 -1.87 -15.22 7.21
CA GLU A 61 -3.18 -15.86 7.36
C GLU A 61 -4.08 -15.54 6.17
N LEU A 62 -4.10 -14.27 5.74
CA LEU A 62 -4.88 -13.84 4.57
C LEU A 62 -4.46 -14.59 3.30
N ALA A 63 -3.15 -14.65 3.04
CA ALA A 63 -2.59 -15.40 1.92
C ALA A 63 -2.99 -16.88 1.97
N SER A 64 -2.90 -17.50 3.15
CA SER A 64 -3.24 -18.92 3.33
C SER A 64 -4.73 -19.19 3.11
N ALA A 65 -5.61 -18.31 3.61
CA ALA A 65 -7.06 -18.41 3.39
C ALA A 65 -7.41 -18.31 1.90
N PHE A 66 -6.78 -17.40 1.17
CA PHE A 66 -7.01 -17.23 -0.26
C PHE A 66 -6.44 -18.39 -1.09
N ILE A 67 -5.20 -18.83 -0.80
CA ILE A 67 -4.55 -19.96 -1.48
C ILE A 67 -5.40 -21.23 -1.33
N SER A 68 -5.84 -21.54 -0.12
CA SER A 68 -6.66 -22.72 0.19
C SER A 68 -8.09 -22.67 -0.35
N GLY A 69 -8.54 -21.52 -0.85
CA GLY A 69 -9.91 -21.33 -1.34
C GLY A 69 -10.94 -21.10 -0.24
N LYS A 70 -10.51 -20.83 1.00
CA LYS A 70 -11.41 -20.43 2.10
C LYS A 70 -12.09 -19.09 1.82
N CYS A 71 -11.44 -18.21 1.06
CA CYS A 71 -12.04 -16.97 0.57
C CYS A 71 -11.89 -16.82 -0.95
N ALA A 72 -12.88 -16.19 -1.56
CA ALA A 72 -12.92 -15.92 -3.01
C ALA A 72 -12.38 -14.54 -3.38
N LEU A 73 -12.50 -13.56 -2.47
CA LEU A 73 -11.97 -12.20 -2.63
C LEU A 73 -11.12 -11.80 -1.42
N ALA A 74 -10.00 -11.12 -1.67
CA ALA A 74 -9.13 -10.63 -0.60
C ALA A 74 -8.41 -9.33 -0.98
N VAL A 75 -8.12 -8.47 0.01
CA VAL A 75 -7.24 -7.31 -0.13
C VAL A 75 -5.82 -7.69 0.28
N ILE A 76 -4.95 -7.95 -0.69
CA ILE A 76 -3.59 -8.45 -0.45
C ILE A 76 -2.55 -7.40 -0.84
N PRO A 77 -1.60 -7.05 0.05
CA PRO A 77 -0.50 -6.16 -0.30
C PRO A 77 0.67 -6.89 -0.96
N GLU A 78 1.52 -6.15 -1.68
CA GLU A 78 2.88 -6.63 -1.99
C GLU A 78 3.79 -6.60 -0.73
N PRO A 79 4.75 -7.53 -0.59
CA PRO A 79 5.13 -8.63 -1.51
C PRO A 79 4.28 -9.92 -1.35
N ILE A 80 3.27 -9.90 -0.47
CA ILE A 80 2.46 -11.10 -0.16
C ILE A 80 1.71 -11.57 -1.42
N LEU A 81 1.18 -10.63 -2.21
CA LEU A 81 0.49 -10.92 -3.45
C LEU A 81 1.37 -11.70 -4.44
N SER A 82 2.61 -11.27 -4.66
CA SER A 82 3.54 -12.01 -5.54
C SER A 82 3.73 -13.46 -5.10
N ASN A 83 3.88 -13.70 -3.79
CA ASN A 83 3.98 -15.05 -3.24
C ASN A 83 2.68 -15.86 -3.42
N VAL A 84 1.51 -15.23 -3.30
CA VAL A 84 0.22 -15.86 -3.57
C VAL A 84 0.12 -16.27 -5.04
N MET A 85 0.47 -15.39 -5.97
CA MET A 85 0.39 -15.66 -7.41
C MET A 85 1.34 -16.77 -7.86
N LEU A 86 2.51 -16.92 -7.21
CA LEU A 86 3.40 -18.06 -7.44
C LEU A 86 2.77 -19.41 -7.00
N LYS A 87 2.03 -19.41 -5.88
CA LYS A 87 1.41 -20.62 -5.31
C LYS A 87 0.03 -20.93 -5.90
N LYS A 88 -0.67 -19.92 -6.40
CA LYS A 88 -2.03 -19.99 -6.95
C LYS A 88 -2.08 -19.20 -8.26
N GLN A 89 -1.65 -19.85 -9.35
CA GLN A 89 -1.42 -19.20 -10.65
C GLN A 89 -2.68 -18.64 -11.32
N ASN A 90 -3.88 -19.08 -10.92
CA ASN A 90 -5.15 -18.56 -11.41
C ASN A 90 -5.66 -17.33 -10.63
N THR A 91 -4.84 -16.75 -9.75
CA THR A 91 -5.17 -15.52 -9.04
C THR A 91 -5.30 -14.36 -10.04
N LEU A 92 -6.43 -13.66 -9.99
CA LEU A 92 -6.68 -12.45 -10.76
C LEU A 92 -6.53 -11.23 -9.84
N ILE A 93 -5.80 -10.23 -10.30
CA ILE A 93 -5.84 -8.89 -9.72
C ILE A 93 -7.06 -8.20 -10.32
N LEU A 94 -8.05 -7.90 -9.49
CA LEU A 94 -9.31 -7.30 -9.92
C LEU A 94 -9.21 -5.78 -9.87
N PHE A 95 -8.72 -5.24 -8.75
CA PHE A 95 -8.60 -3.80 -8.54
C PHE A 95 -7.27 -3.45 -7.89
N ASP A 96 -6.62 -2.41 -8.40
CA ASP A 96 -5.47 -1.77 -7.77
C ASP A 96 -6.01 -0.59 -6.94
N LEU A 97 -5.99 -0.73 -5.61
CA LEU A 97 -6.60 0.29 -4.74
C LEU A 97 -5.90 1.64 -4.86
N GLN A 98 -4.63 1.68 -5.27
CA GLN A 98 -3.94 2.94 -5.54
C GLN A 98 -4.53 3.65 -6.76
N LYS A 99 -4.91 2.90 -7.81
CA LYS A 99 -5.57 3.46 -9.00
C LYS A 99 -7.00 3.92 -8.70
N GLU A 100 -7.77 3.06 -8.03
CA GLU A 100 -9.15 3.41 -7.62
C GLU A 100 -9.18 4.68 -6.76
N TRP A 101 -8.19 4.86 -5.87
CA TRP A 101 -8.05 6.07 -5.08
C TRP A 101 -7.81 7.32 -5.94
N ILE A 102 -6.89 7.23 -6.91
CA ILE A 102 -6.55 8.33 -7.82
C ILE A 102 -7.79 8.73 -8.63
N GLU A 103 -8.51 7.73 -9.17
CA GLU A 103 -9.71 7.92 -9.97
C GLU A 103 -10.83 8.59 -9.14
N LEU A 104 -11.08 8.08 -7.93
CA LEU A 104 -12.09 8.62 -7.02
C LEU A 104 -11.83 10.09 -6.66
N ASN A 105 -10.57 10.45 -6.40
CA ASN A 105 -10.19 11.81 -6.01
C ASN A 105 -10.01 12.75 -7.21
N LYS A 106 -10.04 12.25 -8.44
CA LYS A 106 -9.66 13.00 -9.66
C LYS A 106 -8.30 13.69 -9.49
N GLY A 107 -7.44 13.08 -8.67
CA GLY A 107 -6.16 13.65 -8.25
C GLY A 107 -5.02 13.16 -9.15
N ASN A 108 -3.84 13.75 -8.95
CA ASN A 108 -2.62 13.31 -9.64
C ASN A 108 -1.80 12.30 -8.80
N PHE A 109 -2.19 12.09 -7.54
CA PHE A 109 -1.40 11.35 -6.56
C PHE A 109 -2.28 10.32 -5.84
N GLY A 110 -1.75 9.12 -5.65
CA GLY A 110 -2.40 8.12 -4.80
C GLY A 110 -1.98 8.28 -3.34
N TYR A 111 -2.39 7.35 -2.48
CA TYR A 111 -2.13 7.45 -1.04
C TYR A 111 -0.71 6.98 -0.68
N PRO A 112 0.06 7.76 0.11
CA PRO A 112 1.38 7.36 0.58
C PRO A 112 1.27 6.47 1.83
N GLN A 113 1.53 5.16 1.68
CA GLN A 113 1.52 4.21 2.81
C GLN A 113 2.81 4.17 3.63
N ALA A 114 3.93 4.68 3.09
CA ALA A 114 5.23 4.61 3.73
C ALA A 114 5.91 5.98 3.67
N SER A 115 6.59 6.34 4.75
CA SER A 115 7.33 7.59 4.89
C SER A 115 8.70 7.34 5.51
N LEU A 116 9.65 8.21 5.19
CA LEU A 116 10.94 8.31 5.87
C LEU A 116 10.83 9.43 6.90
N ILE A 117 11.07 9.11 8.18
CA ILE A 117 11.03 10.07 9.27
C ILE A 117 12.46 10.32 9.77
N ILE A 118 12.85 11.59 9.81
CA ILE A 118 14.17 12.02 10.30
C ILE A 118 13.96 12.87 11.54
N LYS A 119 14.66 12.57 12.64
CA LYS A 119 14.57 13.37 13.87
C LYS A 119 15.13 14.78 13.64
N ASN A 120 14.46 15.80 14.19
CA ASN A 120 14.88 17.20 14.11
C ASN A 120 16.34 17.41 14.55
N ASP A 121 16.77 16.78 15.65
CA ASP A 121 18.16 16.80 16.10
C ASP A 121 19.18 16.41 15.02
N ILE A 122 18.85 15.45 14.15
CA ILE A 122 19.74 15.01 13.07
C ILE A 122 19.76 16.05 11.94
N ILE A 123 18.59 16.61 11.62
CA ILE A 123 18.43 17.67 10.61
C ILE A 123 19.23 18.91 11.01
N GLU A 124 19.12 19.34 12.27
CA GLU A 124 19.79 20.53 12.80
C GLU A 124 21.29 20.33 12.97
N LYS A 125 21.72 19.20 13.54
CA LYS A 125 23.13 18.96 13.85
C LYS A 125 23.93 18.52 12.63
N ASN A 126 23.30 17.82 11.67
CA ASN A 126 23.98 17.21 10.52
C ASN A 126 23.22 17.42 9.20
N PRO A 127 22.94 18.66 8.77
CA PRO A 127 22.15 18.92 7.56
C PRO A 127 22.79 18.33 6.29
N GLN A 128 24.13 18.36 6.19
CA GLN A 128 24.86 17.77 5.06
C GLN A 128 24.73 16.24 5.00
N PHE A 129 24.65 15.59 6.16
CA PHE A 129 24.41 14.14 6.22
C PHE A 129 23.01 13.82 5.72
N VAL A 130 21.99 14.59 6.13
CA VAL A 130 20.61 14.40 5.67
C VAL A 130 20.51 14.57 4.15
N GLU A 131 21.11 15.62 3.60
CA GLU A 131 21.13 15.86 2.15
C GLU A 131 21.80 14.70 1.40
N LEU A 132 22.97 14.25 1.86
CA LEU A 132 23.67 13.12 1.25
C LEU A 132 22.88 11.82 1.38
N PHE A 133 22.30 11.55 2.54
CA PHE A 133 21.48 10.37 2.79
C PHE A 133 20.28 10.32 1.85
N LEU A 134 19.53 11.42 1.72
CA LEU A 134 18.36 11.48 0.84
C LEU A 134 18.76 11.26 -0.63
N LYS A 135 19.89 11.83 -1.06
CA LYS A 135 20.43 11.61 -2.40
C LYS A 135 20.80 10.14 -2.65
N GLU A 136 21.49 9.49 -1.72
CA GLU A 136 21.84 8.08 -1.85
C GLU A 136 20.61 7.17 -1.71
N TYR A 137 19.62 7.56 -0.90
CA TYR A 137 18.35 6.85 -0.77
C TYR A 137 17.54 6.89 -2.08
N GLU A 138 17.39 8.06 -2.71
CA GLU A 138 16.78 8.18 -4.03
C GLU A 138 17.52 7.37 -5.09
N LYS A 139 18.86 7.45 -5.10
CA LYS A 139 19.68 6.62 -6.00
C LYS A 139 19.46 5.13 -5.78
N SER A 140 19.32 4.67 -4.54
CA SER A 140 19.06 3.26 -4.24
C SER A 140 17.71 2.78 -4.79
N ILE A 141 16.68 3.64 -4.74
CA ILE A 141 15.37 3.36 -5.32
C ILE A 141 15.45 3.31 -6.85
N ASN A 142 16.18 4.24 -7.46
CA ASN A 142 16.39 4.22 -8.91
C ASN A 142 17.21 3.00 -9.34
N TRP A 143 18.26 2.65 -8.60
CA TRP A 143 19.06 1.45 -8.83
C TRP A 143 18.20 0.19 -8.81
N LEU A 144 17.27 0.07 -7.86
CA LEU A 144 16.34 -1.05 -7.79
C LEU A 144 15.56 -1.21 -9.11
N SER A 145 15.05 -0.12 -9.69
CA SER A 145 14.29 -0.16 -10.94
C SER A 145 15.11 -0.63 -12.15
N GLU A 146 16.41 -0.35 -12.15
CA GLU A 146 17.32 -0.75 -13.23
C GLU A 146 17.90 -2.16 -13.02
N ASN A 147 17.83 -2.68 -11.78
CA ASN A 147 18.55 -3.89 -11.35
C ASN A 147 17.64 -4.88 -10.59
N VAL A 148 16.36 -4.96 -10.94
CA VAL A 148 15.35 -5.76 -10.23
C VAL A 148 15.78 -7.22 -10.05
N GLN A 149 16.44 -7.82 -11.04
CA GLN A 149 16.97 -9.20 -10.96
C GLN A 149 18.02 -9.36 -9.86
N THR A 150 19.01 -8.48 -9.84
CA THR A 150 20.09 -8.46 -8.84
C THR A 150 19.54 -8.10 -7.46
N ALA A 151 18.57 -7.19 -7.39
CA ALA A 151 17.89 -6.88 -6.13
C ALA A 151 17.16 -8.11 -5.56
N GLY A 152 16.56 -8.93 -6.43
CA GLY A 152 15.97 -10.20 -6.02
C GLY A 152 17.00 -11.21 -5.52
N GLU A 153 18.20 -11.28 -6.12
CA GLU A 153 19.31 -12.11 -5.62
C GLU A 153 19.75 -11.66 -4.22
N TYR A 154 19.97 -10.35 -4.03
CA TYR A 154 20.30 -9.79 -2.71
C TYR A 154 19.20 -10.04 -1.68
N SER A 155 17.94 -9.98 -2.09
CA SER A 155 16.80 -10.27 -1.22
C SER A 155 16.87 -11.68 -0.60
N GLU A 156 17.33 -12.67 -1.37
CA GLU A 156 17.52 -14.05 -0.94
C GLU A 156 18.81 -14.23 -0.13
N GLU A 157 19.93 -13.68 -0.61
CA GLU A 157 21.22 -13.75 0.08
C GLU A 157 21.18 -13.11 1.48
N LEU A 158 20.39 -12.03 1.64
CA LEU A 158 20.20 -11.34 2.91
C LEU A 158 19.06 -11.94 3.76
N GLU A 159 18.44 -13.04 3.30
CA GLU A 159 17.37 -13.76 4.01
C GLU A 159 16.20 -12.86 4.45
N THR A 160 15.81 -11.90 3.59
CA THR A 160 14.74 -10.93 3.91
C THR A 160 13.34 -11.54 4.04
N GLY A 161 13.19 -12.82 3.68
CA GLY A 161 11.91 -13.51 3.59
C GLY A 161 11.14 -13.27 2.28
N ILE A 162 11.73 -12.56 1.31
CA ILE A 162 11.17 -12.30 -0.01
C ILE A 162 12.04 -13.00 -1.06
N SER A 163 11.44 -13.89 -1.85
CA SER A 163 12.17 -14.60 -2.91
C SER A 163 12.50 -13.67 -4.07
N LYS A 164 13.51 -14.05 -4.86
CA LYS A 164 13.88 -13.35 -6.09
C LYS A 164 12.70 -13.22 -7.03
N ASP A 165 11.94 -14.30 -7.22
CA ASP A 165 10.76 -14.31 -8.08
C ASP A 165 9.68 -13.35 -7.56
N ALA A 166 9.49 -13.23 -6.25
CA ALA A 166 8.53 -12.29 -5.69
C ALA A 166 8.98 -10.84 -5.90
N VAL A 167 10.27 -10.54 -5.77
CA VAL A 167 10.83 -9.21 -6.08
C VAL A 167 10.61 -8.87 -7.55
N VAL A 168 11.03 -9.76 -8.45
CA VAL A 168 10.96 -9.53 -9.90
C VAL A 168 9.52 -9.37 -10.39
N ASN A 169 8.62 -10.28 -9.99
CA ASN A 169 7.24 -10.28 -10.46
C ASN A 169 6.36 -9.23 -9.76
N GLY A 170 6.77 -8.76 -8.58
CA GLY A 170 6.05 -7.80 -7.74
C GLY A 170 6.54 -6.36 -7.87
N PHE A 171 7.67 -6.12 -8.54
CA PHE A 171 8.33 -4.81 -8.57
C PHE A 171 7.39 -3.69 -9.03
N GLU A 172 6.78 -3.83 -10.22
CA GLU A 172 5.86 -2.84 -10.78
C GLU A 172 4.65 -2.57 -9.85
N ARG A 173 4.13 -3.61 -9.20
CA ARG A 173 2.99 -3.51 -8.27
C ARG A 173 3.37 -2.99 -6.88
N SER A 174 4.65 -2.96 -6.56
CA SER A 174 5.12 -2.45 -5.27
C SER A 174 5.10 -0.92 -5.22
N ASN A 175 4.92 -0.25 -6.37
CA ASN A 175 4.82 1.20 -6.49
C ASN A 175 5.93 1.94 -5.70
N ILE A 176 7.17 1.44 -5.83
CA ILE A 176 8.34 1.97 -5.13
C ILE A 176 8.82 3.21 -5.88
N LYS A 177 8.75 4.36 -5.21
CA LYS A 177 9.19 5.64 -5.74
C LYS A 177 9.63 6.54 -4.60
N PHE A 178 10.71 7.27 -4.82
CA PHE A 178 11.08 8.40 -3.97
C PHE A 178 10.29 9.64 -4.38
N VAL A 179 9.65 10.29 -3.41
CA VAL A 179 9.00 11.60 -3.59
C VAL A 179 9.42 12.45 -2.40
N ASN A 180 10.00 13.62 -2.66
CA ASN A 180 10.42 14.53 -1.61
C ASN A 180 9.21 15.11 -0.86
N SER A 181 9.44 15.65 0.34
CA SER A 181 8.39 16.19 1.22
C SER A 181 7.53 17.25 0.54
N LYS A 182 8.15 18.16 -0.23
CA LYS A 182 7.46 19.25 -0.94
C LYS A 182 6.48 18.72 -1.97
N ASP A 183 6.91 17.79 -2.82
CA ASP A 183 6.08 17.23 -3.88
C ASP A 183 5.05 16.22 -3.34
N ALA A 184 5.32 15.60 -2.18
CA ALA A 184 4.42 14.66 -1.53
C ALA A 184 3.35 15.35 -0.66
N LYS A 185 3.55 16.61 -0.23
CA LYS A 185 2.74 17.28 0.79
C LYS A 185 1.24 17.19 0.53
N GLU A 186 0.79 17.53 -0.67
CA GLU A 186 -0.64 17.46 -1.04
C GLU A 186 -1.20 16.05 -0.85
N SER A 187 -0.51 15.03 -1.38
CA SER A 187 -0.94 13.63 -1.25
C SER A 187 -0.93 13.11 0.18
N VAL A 188 0.00 13.59 1.02
CA VAL A 188 0.09 13.22 2.43
C VAL A 188 -1.03 13.91 3.22
N ASP A 189 -1.23 15.20 3.02
CA ASP A 189 -2.29 15.97 3.70
C ASP A 189 -3.67 15.37 3.40
N ASP A 190 -3.97 15.05 2.14
CA ASP A 190 -5.26 14.47 1.77
C ASP A 190 -5.46 13.06 2.32
N TYR A 191 -4.41 12.23 2.28
CA TYR A 191 -4.47 10.91 2.88
C TYR A 191 -4.67 10.97 4.40
N LEU A 192 -3.96 11.87 5.11
CA LEU A 192 -4.11 12.03 6.56
C LEU A 192 -5.49 12.58 6.94
N LYS A 193 -6.10 13.45 6.14
CA LYS A 193 -7.50 13.88 6.35
C LYS A 193 -8.45 12.70 6.29
N ILE A 194 -8.31 11.83 5.29
CA ILE A 194 -9.17 10.64 5.16
C ILE A 194 -8.94 9.68 6.33
N LEU A 195 -7.69 9.44 6.73
CA LEU A 195 -7.40 8.64 7.92
C LEU A 195 -8.06 9.24 9.16
N TYR A 196 -7.98 10.57 9.33
CA TYR A 196 -8.61 11.27 10.44
C TYR A 196 -10.13 11.15 10.45
N GLU A 197 -10.79 11.21 9.29
CA GLU A 197 -12.24 11.06 9.18
C GLU A 197 -12.73 9.66 9.56
N TYR A 198 -11.97 8.62 9.21
CA TYR A 198 -12.33 7.24 9.50
C TYR A 198 -11.89 6.75 10.88
N SER A 199 -10.70 7.15 11.34
CA SER A 199 -10.07 6.65 12.56
C SER A 199 -8.99 7.63 13.05
N PRO A 200 -9.35 8.71 13.77
CA PRO A 200 -8.40 9.72 14.24
C PRO A 200 -7.19 9.15 14.99
N GLU A 201 -7.38 8.08 15.73
CA GLU A 201 -6.36 7.40 16.53
C GLU A 201 -5.19 6.86 15.70
N VAL A 202 -5.39 6.50 14.43
CA VAL A 202 -4.29 5.99 13.58
C VAL A 202 -3.25 7.05 13.24
N ILE A 203 -3.59 8.33 13.39
CA ILE A 203 -2.66 9.45 13.21
C ILE A 203 -2.37 10.19 14.52
N GLY A 204 -2.72 9.61 15.68
CA GLY A 204 -2.49 10.23 16.98
C GLY A 204 -3.52 11.30 17.37
N GLY A 205 -4.71 11.29 16.74
CA GLY A 205 -5.87 12.09 17.13
C GLY A 205 -5.88 13.54 16.63
N LYS A 206 -4.90 13.94 15.80
CA LYS A 206 -4.87 15.26 15.17
C LYS A 206 -4.13 15.22 13.85
N LEU A 207 -4.47 16.15 12.96
CA LEU A 207 -3.68 16.40 11.76
C LEU A 207 -2.33 17.06 12.15
N PRO A 208 -1.23 16.71 11.45
CA PRO A 208 0.04 17.38 11.63
C PRO A 208 -0.02 18.85 11.20
N ASP A 209 0.89 19.66 11.76
CA ASP A 209 1.15 21.03 11.32
C ASP A 209 2.23 21.06 10.22
N GLU A 210 2.62 22.25 9.77
CA GLU A 210 3.59 22.44 8.69
C GLU A 210 4.99 21.93 9.06
N ASP A 211 5.36 21.92 10.35
CA ASP A 211 6.66 21.42 10.85
C ASP A 211 6.82 19.89 10.68
N PHE A 212 5.76 19.20 10.26
CA PHE A 212 5.79 17.78 9.91
C PHE A 212 6.59 17.48 8.64
N TYR A 213 6.70 18.46 7.74
CA TYR A 213 7.38 18.31 6.46
C TYR A 213 8.79 18.88 6.53
N LEU A 214 9.76 18.14 5.99
CA LEU A 214 11.11 18.68 5.83
C LEU A 214 11.07 19.87 4.85
N GLU A 215 11.36 21.07 5.34
CA GLU A 215 11.54 22.27 4.53
C GLU A 215 12.91 22.24 3.84
N LYS A 216 13.05 21.47 2.75
CA LYS A 216 14.16 21.57 1.77
C LYS A 216 13.94 20.67 0.58
#